data_AF-A0AAP6GYM0-F1
#
_entry.id   AF-A0AAP6GYM0-F1
#
_cell.length_a   1.000
_cell.length_b   1.000
_cell.length_c   1.000
_cell.angle_alpha   90.00
_cell.angle_beta   90.00
_cell.angle_gamma   90.00
#
_symmetry.space_group_name_H-M   'P 1'
#
loop_
_entity.id
_entity.type
_entity.pdbx_description
1 polymer ?
#
loop_
_entity_poly.entity_id
_entity_poly.type
_entity_poly.pdbx_seq_one_letter_code
_entity_poly.pdbx_strand_id
1 'polypeptide(L)'
;MWARALAGLLAGFFVAAAVTGLITWLPPGPWQSVIVPGMIAFIPLWMLAALWAFAFRTGPRAWGWLSASAAFGFGLLWLLRHFHWVQ
;
A
#
# COMPACT_ATOMS: atom_id res chain seq x y z
N MET A 1 -8.04 -4.11 -20.98
CA MET A 1 -7.28 -4.82 -19.92
C MET A 1 -6.08 -4.03 -19.43
N TRP A 2 -5.33 -3.38 -20.33
CA TRP A 2 -4.21 -2.49 -20.01
C TRP A 2 -4.47 -1.44 -18.91
N ALA A 3 -5.63 -0.78 -18.91
CA ALA A 3 -5.96 0.19 -17.86
C ALA A 3 -5.94 -0.41 -16.43
N ARG A 4 -6.34 -1.68 -16.27
CA ARG A 4 -6.31 -2.40 -14.99
C ARG A 4 -4.90 -2.86 -14.64
N ALA A 5 -4.14 -3.30 -15.64
CA ALA A 5 -2.73 -3.64 -15.47
C ALA A 5 -1.92 -2.42 -14.99
N LEU A 6 -2.14 -1.25 -15.59
CA LEU A 6 -1.51 0.01 -15.17
C LEU A 6 -1.98 0.45 -13.78
N ALA A 7 -3.26 0.23 -13.44
CA ALA A 7 -3.75 0.49 -12.08
C ALA A 7 -3.02 -0.38 -11.05
N GLY A 8 -2.89 -1.69 -11.33
CA GLY A 8 -2.14 -2.61 -10.47
C GLY A 8 -0.66 -2.27 -10.37
N LEU A 9 -0.04 -1.89 -11.49
CA LEU A 9 1.38 -1.51 -11.52
C LEU A 9 1.63 -0.22 -10.71
N LEU A 10 0.89 0.86 -11.00
CA LEU A 10 1.14 2.18 -10.41
C LEU A 10 0.39 2.36 -9.09
N ALA A 11 -0.95 2.34 -9.11
CA ALA A 11 -1.73 2.54 -7.89
C ALA A 11 -1.52 1.38 -6.89
N GLY A 12 -1.40 0.15 -7.38
CA GLY A 12 -1.07 -1.00 -6.53
C GLY A 12 0.31 -0.90 -5.86
N PHE A 13 1.30 -0.28 -6.51
CA PHE A 13 2.62 -0.02 -5.89
C PHE A 13 2.46 0.88 -4.65
N PHE A 14 1.67 1.95 -4.78
CA PHE A 14 1.40 2.86 -3.67
C PHE A 14 0.56 2.21 -2.57
N VAL A 15 -0.41 1.35 -2.91
CA VAL A 15 -1.14 0.56 -1.92
C VAL A 15 -0.18 -0.34 -1.14
N ALA A 16 0.69 -1.07 -1.82
CA ALA A 16 1.68 -1.93 -1.17
C ALA A 16 2.62 -1.12 -0.27
N ALA A 17 3.09 0.04 -0.72
CA ALA A 17 3.96 0.91 0.06
C ALA A 17 3.27 1.40 1.34
N ALA A 18 2.00 1.82 1.24
CA ALA A 18 1.22 2.25 2.38
C ALA A 18 0.97 1.11 3.38
N VAL A 19 0.63 -0.09 2.90
CA VAL A 19 0.40 -1.27 3.75
C VAL A 19 1.70 -1.71 4.42
N THR A 20 2.81 -1.79 3.69
CA THR A 20 4.12 -2.11 4.26
C THR A 20 4.50 -1.09 5.34
N GLY A 21 4.38 0.21 5.06
CA GLY A 21 4.66 1.26 6.04
C GLY A 21 3.80 1.16 7.30
N LEU A 22 2.50 0.88 7.14
CA LEU A 22 1.60 0.67 8.28
C LEU A 22 2.02 -0.55 9.10
N ILE A 23 2.33 -1.68 8.47
CA ILE A 23 2.78 -2.89 9.18
C ILE A 23 4.11 -2.66 9.90
N THR A 24 5.01 -1.86 9.32
CA THR A 24 6.33 -1.57 9.89
C THR A 24 6.24 -0.60 11.08
N TRP A 25 5.37 0.40 11.04
CA TRP A 25 5.36 1.50 12.02
C TRP A 25 4.18 1.50 13.01
N LEU A 26 3.15 0.68 12.79
CA LEU A 26 2.04 0.56 13.73
C LEU A 26 2.41 -0.23 15.02
N PRO A 27 3.22 -1.31 14.97
CA PRO A 27 3.61 -2.03 16.17
C PRO A 27 4.55 -1.22 17.06
N PRO A 28 4.39 -1.24 18.39
CA PRO A 28 5.35 -0.62 19.29
C PRO A 28 6.67 -1.42 19.28
N GLY A 29 7.79 -0.76 19.02
CA GLY A 29 9.11 -1.37 19.09
C GLY A 29 10.14 -0.78 18.11
N PRO A 30 11.37 -1.34 18.06
CA PRO A 30 12.43 -0.88 17.17
C PRO A 30 12.09 -1.18 15.71
N TRP A 31 11.66 -0.16 14.98
CA TRP A 31 11.30 -0.27 13.56
C TRP A 31 12.47 -0.74 12.68
N GLN A 32 13.73 -0.56 13.10
CA GLN A 32 14.90 -1.02 12.36
C GLN A 32 14.90 -2.54 12.14
N SER A 33 14.38 -3.29 13.11
CA SER A 33 14.30 -4.75 13.04
C SER A 33 13.34 -5.26 11.95
N VAL A 34 12.35 -4.45 11.57
CA VAL A 34 11.29 -4.81 10.62
C VAL A 34 11.47 -4.21 9.23
N ILE A 35 12.54 -3.41 9.00
CA ILE A 35 12.85 -2.85 7.67
C ILE A 35 13.08 -3.96 6.65
N VAL A 36 14.01 -4.88 6.91
CA VAL A 36 14.39 -5.92 5.95
C VAL A 36 13.21 -6.86 5.67
N PRO A 37 12.49 -7.40 6.68
CA PRO A 37 11.24 -8.13 6.43
C PRO A 37 10.20 -7.32 5.66
N GLY A 38 10.07 -6.02 5.94
CA GLY A 38 9.16 -5.11 5.24
C GLY A 38 9.48 -4.98 3.76
N MET A 39 10.76 -4.81 3.40
CA MET A 39 11.20 -4.77 2.00
C MET A 39 10.93 -6.09 1.27
N ILE A 40 11.11 -7.22 1.95
CA ILE A 40 10.78 -8.54 1.39
C ILE A 40 9.27 -8.68 1.21
N ALA A 41 8.46 -8.23 2.17
CA ALA A 41 7.01 -8.31 2.15
C ALA A 41 6.36 -7.33 1.15
N PHE A 42 7.04 -6.25 0.77
CA PHE A 42 6.55 -5.28 -0.19
C PHE A 42 6.21 -5.91 -1.55
N ILE A 43 7.10 -6.75 -2.07
CA ILE A 43 6.93 -7.39 -3.38
C ILE A 43 5.68 -8.30 -3.45
N PRO A 44 5.45 -9.25 -2.51
CA PRO A 44 4.23 -10.04 -2.50
C PRO A 44 2.98 -9.19 -2.24
N LEU A 45 3.04 -8.16 -1.39
CA LEU A 45 1.93 -7.22 -1.20
C LEU A 45 1.59 -6.47 -2.49
N TRP A 46 2.60 -6.06 -3.26
CA TRP A 46 2.40 -5.42 -4.55
C TRP A 46 1.78 -6.37 -5.58
N MET A 47 2.23 -7.62 -5.63
CA MET A 47 1.61 -8.64 -6.49
C MET A 47 0.14 -8.87 -6.11
N LEU A 48 -0.19 -8.93 -4.81
CA LEU A 48 -1.58 -9.03 -4.35
C LEU A 48 -2.40 -7.81 -4.75
N ALA A 49 -1.86 -6.59 -4.61
CA ALA A 49 -2.52 -5.37 -5.06
C ALA A 49 -2.72 -5.34 -6.59
N ALA A 50 -1.74 -5.82 -7.34
CA ALA A 50 -1.84 -5.94 -8.80
C ALA A 50 -2.91 -6.97 -9.21
N LEU A 51 -2.97 -8.13 -8.56
CA LEU A 51 -4.03 -9.11 -8.74
C LEU A 51 -5.41 -8.53 -8.37
N TRP A 52 -5.47 -7.72 -7.31
CA TRP A 52 -6.71 -7.06 -6.89
C TRP A 52 -7.23 -6.07 -7.94
N ALA A 53 -6.36 -5.42 -8.72
CA ALA A 53 -6.77 -4.62 -9.88
C ALA A 53 -7.59 -5.43 -10.90
N PHE A 54 -7.29 -6.72 -11.02
CA PHE A 54 -8.00 -7.69 -11.87
C PHE A 54 -9.24 -8.31 -11.20
N ALA A 55 -9.59 -7.96 -9.98
CA ALA A 55 -10.89 -8.28 -9.39
C ALA A 55 -11.99 -7.33 -9.89
N PHE A 56 -11.65 -6.09 -10.29
CA PHE A 56 -12.63 -5.09 -10.71
C PHE A 56 -13.07 -5.25 -12.18
N ARG A 57 -14.37 -5.11 -12.48
CA ARG A 57 -14.89 -5.25 -13.86
C ARG A 57 -14.36 -4.20 -14.85
N THR A 58 -14.01 -3.00 -14.41
CA THR A 58 -13.60 -1.89 -15.29
C THR A 58 -12.31 -1.21 -14.83
N GLY A 59 -11.54 -0.65 -15.77
CA GLY A 59 -10.30 0.08 -15.49
C GLY A 59 -10.48 1.28 -14.56
N PRO A 60 -11.45 2.17 -14.79
CA PRO A 60 -11.69 3.32 -13.92
C PRO A 60 -12.04 2.92 -12.47
N ARG A 61 -12.79 1.83 -12.27
CA ARG A 61 -13.07 1.32 -10.92
C ARG A 61 -11.82 0.80 -10.24
N ALA A 62 -10.95 0.08 -10.96
CA ALA A 62 -9.68 -0.39 -10.42
C ALA A 62 -8.80 0.78 -9.97
N TRP A 63 -8.69 1.82 -10.80
CA TRP A 63 -7.98 3.05 -10.44
C TRP A 63 -8.61 3.74 -9.23
N GLY A 64 -9.92 3.97 -9.24
CA GLY A 64 -10.62 4.64 -8.15
C GLY A 64 -10.40 3.95 -6.82
N TRP A 65 -10.56 2.62 -6.76
CA TRP A 65 -10.38 1.86 -5.52
C TRP A 65 -8.92 1.80 -5.07
N LEU A 66 -7.98 1.47 -5.97
CA LEU A 66 -6.56 1.38 -5.59
C LEU A 66 -5.99 2.73 -5.17
N SER A 67 -6.30 3.81 -5.90
CA SER A 67 -5.86 5.15 -5.55
C SER A 67 -6.51 5.63 -4.24
N ALA A 68 -7.80 5.33 -4.01
CA ALA A 68 -8.46 5.65 -2.74
C ALA A 68 -7.82 4.89 -1.58
N SER A 69 -7.54 3.59 -1.73
CA SER A 69 -6.86 2.78 -0.71
C SER A 69 -5.45 3.28 -0.42
N ALA A 70 -4.69 3.65 -1.46
CA ALA A 70 -3.36 4.24 -1.29
C ALA A 70 -3.45 5.58 -0.54
N ALA A 71 -4.34 6.48 -0.97
CA ALA A 71 -4.54 7.77 -0.32
C ALA A 71 -4.98 7.62 1.14
N PHE A 72 -5.87 6.66 1.42
CA PHE A 72 -6.29 6.34 2.79
C PHE A 72 -5.12 5.82 3.64
N GLY A 73 -4.33 4.89 3.12
CA GLY A 73 -3.18 4.34 3.85
C GLY A 73 -2.11 5.39 4.15
N PHE A 74 -1.77 6.23 3.17
CA PHE A 74 -0.87 7.36 3.39
C PHE A 74 -1.47 8.43 4.31
N GLY A 75 -2.77 8.69 4.21
CA GLY A 75 -3.47 9.59 5.13
C GLY A 75 -3.42 9.08 6.57
N LEU A 76 -3.56 7.77 6.79
CA LEU A 76 -3.42 7.17 8.11
C LEU A 76 -1.98 7.27 8.62
N LEU A 77 -0.98 6.98 7.79
CA LEU A 77 0.43 7.16 8.14
C LEU A 77 0.74 8.61 8.51
N TRP A 78 0.21 9.57 7.74
CA TRP A 78 0.33 10.99 8.03
C TRP A 78 -0.30 11.37 9.36
N LEU A 79 -1.49 10.83 9.65
CA LEU A 79 -2.19 11.04 10.92
C LEU A 79 -1.41 10.45 12.11
N LEU A 80 -0.89 9.23 11.97
CA LEU A 80 -0.06 8.60 12.99
C LEU A 80 1.23 9.40 13.24
N ARG A 81 1.84 9.92 12.16
CA ARG A 81 2.98 10.83 12.28
C ARG A 81 2.61 12.12 13.00
N HIS A 82 1.43 12.69 12.72
CA HIS A 82 0.95 13.90 13.39
C HIS A 82 0.75 13.68 14.90
N PHE A 83 0.31 12.49 15.31
CA PHE A 83 0.20 12.10 16.72
C PHE A 83 1.54 11.64 17.35
N HIS A 84 2.67 11.79 16.66
CA HIS A 84 4.00 11.32 17.09
C HIS A 84 4.10 9.81 17.36
N TRP A 85 3.18 9.02 16.79
CA TRP A 85 3.24 7.56 16.85
C TRP A 85 4.28 6.96 15.92
N VAL A 86 4.58 7.66 14.82
CA VAL A 86 5.57 7.27 13.82
C VAL A 86 6.71 8.27 13.83
N GLN A 87 7.95 7.77 13.89
CA GLN A 87 9.18 8.57 13.94
C GLN A 87 9.69 8.91 12.55
#